data_AF-A0A382LY15-F1
#
_entry.id   AF-A0A382LY15-F1
#
_cell.length_a   1.000
_cell.length_b   1.000
_cell.length_c   1.000
_cell.angle_alpha   90.00
_cell.angle_beta   90.00
_cell.angle_gamma   90.00
#
_symmetry.space_group_name_H-M   'P 1'
#
loop_
_entity.id
_entity.type
_entity.pdbx_description
1 polymer ?
#
loop_
_entity_poly.entity_id
_entity_poly.type
_entity_poly.pdbx_seq_one_letter_code
_entity_poly.pdbx_strand_id
1 'polypeptide(L)'
;MPINIPVKNIYIMFLYAWRKHLEGTIVNIDAEEHTDLQNLSAKILNNGLNRLFKKGLTRDYRSKTEDIKSVKGKINFNSTIKKNLLMNGKVSCEFDEFDEDNIQNQIIKATISKLIKTNNLDQENKNNLIRKKIRFSGVSEIRLQRSHFSRVRLNSNNSFYDFLLRICKLIFESIIPSEEPGRFKFKEPLNFETDEKRRLLFEDFVREFYKIEQDEFRVNSKRLNWGFEAITDDSAEFVPEMITDMTLSNDHRKIIIDTKFTEAL
;
A
#
# COMPACT_ATOMS: atom_id res chain seq x y z
N MET A 1 23.81 18.57 -10.06
CA MET A 1 23.72 17.10 -10.23
C MET A 1 22.42 16.68 -9.57
N PRO A 2 21.61 15.78 -10.15
CA PRO A 2 20.38 15.36 -9.49
C PRO A 2 20.73 14.77 -8.12
N ILE A 3 20.14 15.32 -7.06
CA ILE A 3 20.33 14.86 -5.68
C ILE A 3 19.84 13.41 -5.61
N ASN A 4 20.77 12.46 -5.53
CA ASN A 4 20.45 11.04 -5.44
C ASN A 4 20.18 10.66 -3.98
N ILE A 5 18.92 10.66 -3.58
CA ILE A 5 18.51 10.27 -2.24
C ILE A 5 18.52 8.74 -2.16
N PRO A 6 19.23 8.13 -1.20
CA PRO A 6 19.25 6.69 -1.04
C PRO A 6 17.84 6.11 -0.93
N VAL A 7 17.55 5.06 -1.69
CA VAL A 7 16.22 4.47 -1.77
C VAL A 7 15.71 4.02 -0.39
N LYS A 8 16.62 3.55 0.47
CA LYS A 8 16.36 3.23 1.89
C LYS A 8 15.67 4.38 2.62
N ASN A 9 16.15 5.61 2.44
CA ASN A 9 15.62 6.77 3.15
C ASN A 9 14.18 7.07 2.73
N ILE A 10 13.87 6.91 1.45
CA ILE A 10 12.50 7.06 0.93
C ILE A 10 11.57 6.03 1.59
N TYR A 11 12.02 4.79 1.72
CA TYR A 11 11.24 3.77 2.43
C TYR A 11 11.01 4.12 3.89
N ILE A 12 12.06 4.60 4.59
CA ILE A 12 11.93 5.04 5.97
C ILE A 12 10.89 6.17 6.06
N MET A 13 10.93 7.15 5.16
CA MET A 13 9.94 8.22 5.10
C MET A 13 8.51 7.67 4.97
N PHE A 14 8.30 6.71 4.08
CA PHE A 14 6.99 6.04 3.94
C PHE A 14 6.55 5.31 5.20
N LEU A 15 7.46 4.63 5.90
CA LEU A 15 7.13 3.92 7.14
C LEU A 15 6.61 4.86 8.21
N TYR A 16 7.28 5.98 8.41
CA TYR A 16 6.85 7.00 9.37
C TYR A 16 5.54 7.66 8.93
N ALA A 17 5.45 8.09 7.66
CA ALA A 17 4.23 8.71 7.11
C ALA A 17 2.99 7.79 7.24
N TRP A 18 3.17 6.47 7.13
CA TRP A 18 2.08 5.50 7.32
C TRP A 18 1.86 5.06 8.77
N ARG A 19 2.66 5.55 9.72
CA ARG A 19 2.71 5.07 11.11
C ARG A 19 2.97 3.56 11.23
N LYS A 20 3.85 3.06 10.36
CA LYS A 20 4.26 1.65 10.24
C LYS A 20 5.72 1.40 10.56
N HIS A 21 6.36 2.32 11.30
CA HIS A 21 7.77 2.24 11.69
C HIS A 21 8.08 0.93 12.45
N LEU A 22 7.21 0.49 13.38
CA LEU A 22 7.37 -0.77 14.10
C LEU A 22 7.32 -1.99 13.17
N GLU A 23 6.36 -2.04 12.24
CA GLU A 23 6.31 -3.10 11.24
C GLU A 23 7.53 -3.10 10.32
N GLY A 24 8.06 -1.91 9.99
CA GLY A 24 9.29 -1.73 9.22
C GLY A 24 10.50 -2.34 9.91
N THR A 25 10.70 -2.07 11.20
CA THR A 25 11.79 -2.67 12.00
C THR A 25 11.72 -4.19 12.00
N ILE A 26 10.51 -4.77 12.08
CA ILE A 26 10.32 -6.23 12.11
C ILE A 26 10.67 -6.88 10.77
N VAL A 27 10.52 -6.16 9.67
CA VAL A 27 10.86 -6.65 8.32
C VAL A 27 12.39 -6.60 8.08
N ASN A 28 13.14 -6.11 9.07
CA ASN A 28 14.57 -5.89 9.09
C ASN A 28 15.08 -5.26 7.78
N ILE A 29 14.90 -3.94 7.69
CA ILE A 29 15.38 -3.12 6.57
C ILE A 29 16.87 -2.80 6.82
N ASP A 30 17.68 -3.85 7.01
CA ASP A 30 19.13 -3.78 6.87
C ASP A 30 19.42 -3.66 5.37
N ALA A 31 19.32 -2.41 4.93
CA ALA A 31 19.41 -1.96 3.55
C ALA A 31 20.77 -1.30 3.26
N GLU A 32 21.83 -1.82 3.87
CA GLU A 32 23.20 -1.38 3.56
C GLU A 32 23.72 -1.92 2.21
N GLU A 33 23.01 -2.87 1.58
CA GLU A 33 23.47 -3.58 0.39
C GLU A 33 22.67 -3.34 -0.90
N HIS A 34 21.63 -2.50 -0.90
CA HIS A 34 20.76 -2.36 -2.07
C HIS A 34 20.65 -0.91 -2.54
N THR A 35 21.29 -0.63 -3.67
CA THR A 35 21.17 0.62 -4.43
C THR A 35 19.85 0.73 -5.19
N ASP A 36 19.21 -0.41 -5.51
CA ASP A 36 18.05 -0.45 -6.40
C ASP A 36 16.72 -0.68 -5.68
N LEU A 37 15.72 0.08 -6.11
CA LEU A 37 14.38 0.04 -5.56
C LEU A 37 13.63 -1.27 -5.79
N GLN A 38 13.77 -1.90 -6.96
CA GLN A 38 13.12 -3.19 -7.21
C GLN A 38 13.61 -4.28 -6.23
N ASN A 39 14.91 -4.29 -5.94
CA ASN A 39 15.53 -5.26 -5.05
C ASN A 39 15.15 -5.00 -3.60
N LEU A 40 15.17 -3.74 -3.16
CA LEU A 40 14.70 -3.36 -1.83
C LEU A 40 13.21 -3.69 -1.66
N SER A 41 12.37 -3.38 -2.65
CA SER A 41 10.94 -3.75 -2.65
C SER A 41 10.74 -5.26 -2.48
N ALA A 42 11.49 -6.04 -3.25
CA ALA A 42 11.40 -7.49 -3.24
C ALA A 42 11.89 -8.08 -1.91
N LYS A 43 12.96 -7.55 -1.32
CA LYS A 43 13.47 -7.96 0.00
C LYS A 43 12.45 -7.65 1.10
N ILE A 44 11.92 -6.43 1.13
CA ILE A 44 10.86 -6.02 2.08
C ILE A 44 9.64 -6.93 1.95
N LEU A 45 9.15 -7.16 0.73
CA LEU A 45 8.01 -8.04 0.50
C LEU A 45 8.34 -9.48 0.89
N ASN A 46 9.53 -9.98 0.58
CA ASN A 46 9.99 -11.31 0.98
C ASN A 46 9.97 -11.48 2.51
N ASN A 47 10.55 -10.55 3.25
CA ASN A 47 10.63 -10.60 4.70
C ASN A 47 9.23 -10.45 5.32
N GLY A 48 8.43 -9.53 4.79
CA GLY A 48 7.06 -9.35 5.23
C GLY A 48 6.18 -10.59 4.98
N LEU A 49 6.32 -11.26 3.84
CA LEU A 49 5.64 -12.52 3.55
C LEU A 49 6.06 -13.66 4.49
N ASN A 50 7.33 -13.74 4.89
CA ASN A 50 7.77 -14.75 5.87
C ASN A 50 6.98 -14.60 7.18
N ARG A 51 6.78 -13.36 7.64
CA ARG A 51 5.99 -13.08 8.83
C ARG A 51 4.50 -13.36 8.61
N LEU A 52 3.96 -12.97 7.46
CA LEU A 52 2.57 -13.26 7.09
C LEU A 52 2.28 -14.76 7.19
N PHE A 53 3.14 -15.57 6.57
CA PHE A 53 2.97 -17.01 6.55
C PHE A 53 3.16 -17.69 7.91
N LYS A 54 3.96 -17.12 8.82
CA LYS A 54 4.05 -17.61 10.20
C LYS A 54 2.74 -17.41 10.96
N LYS A 55 2.00 -16.34 10.67
CA LYS A 55 0.68 -16.08 11.25
C LYS A 55 -0.46 -16.80 10.52
N GLY A 56 -0.25 -17.19 9.27
CA GLY A 56 -1.27 -17.74 8.39
C GLY A 56 -1.89 -16.67 7.50
N LEU A 57 -2.36 -17.07 6.32
CA LEU A 57 -3.10 -16.17 5.44
C LEU A 57 -4.48 -15.91 6.03
N THR A 58 -4.91 -14.64 6.00
CA THR A 58 -6.27 -14.29 6.39
C THR A 58 -7.25 -15.05 5.50
N ARG A 59 -8.30 -15.56 6.12
CA ARG A 59 -9.45 -16.19 5.48
C ARG A 59 -10.66 -15.31 5.65
N ASP A 60 -11.54 -15.31 4.66
CA ASP A 60 -12.79 -14.55 4.71
C ASP A 60 -13.91 -15.34 4.05
N TYR A 61 -15.16 -14.98 4.36
CA TYR A 61 -16.32 -15.55 3.69
C TYR A 61 -16.50 -14.92 2.32
N ARG A 62 -16.56 -15.75 1.29
CA ARG A 62 -16.81 -15.34 -0.09
C ARG A 62 -18.08 -16.03 -0.60
N SER A 63 -19.08 -15.24 -0.99
CA SER A 63 -20.24 -15.76 -1.72
C SER A 63 -19.79 -16.27 -3.08
N LYS A 64 -20.12 -17.53 -3.34
CA LYS A 64 -19.82 -18.25 -4.57
C LYS A 64 -21.10 -18.81 -5.14
N THR A 65 -21.26 -18.68 -6.45
CA THR A 65 -22.32 -19.36 -7.21
C THR A 65 -21.69 -20.44 -8.09
N GLU A 66 -22.13 -21.69 -7.94
CA GLU A 66 -21.58 -22.83 -8.67
C GLU A 66 -22.68 -23.83 -9.07
N ASP A 67 -22.52 -24.43 -10.25
CA ASP A 67 -23.45 -25.43 -10.79
C ASP A 67 -22.99 -26.84 -10.38
N ILE A 68 -23.56 -27.36 -9.29
CA ILE A 68 -23.12 -28.59 -8.60
C ILE A 68 -24.18 -29.70 -8.68
N LYS A 69 -23.75 -30.96 -8.51
CA LYS A 69 -24.64 -32.15 -8.55
C LYS A 69 -25.40 -32.40 -7.24
N SER A 70 -25.04 -31.69 -6.18
CA SER A 70 -25.68 -31.74 -4.86
C SER A 70 -26.23 -30.36 -4.50
N VAL A 71 -27.07 -30.29 -3.47
CA VAL A 71 -27.54 -29.00 -2.96
C VAL A 71 -26.57 -28.52 -1.88
N LYS A 72 -26.05 -27.29 -2.02
CA LYS A 72 -25.20 -26.63 -1.02
C LYS A 72 -25.64 -25.19 -0.87
N GLY A 73 -26.07 -24.77 0.32
CA GLY A 73 -26.60 -23.41 0.54
C GLY A 73 -27.91 -23.15 -0.21
N LYS A 74 -28.03 -21.95 -0.81
CA LYS A 74 -29.27 -21.46 -1.43
C LYS A 74 -29.32 -21.85 -2.91
N ILE A 75 -30.39 -22.52 -3.34
CA ILE A 75 -30.60 -22.83 -4.76
C ILE A 75 -31.02 -21.56 -5.52
N ASN A 76 -30.31 -21.24 -6.60
CA ASN A 76 -30.72 -20.24 -7.57
C ASN A 76 -31.60 -20.90 -8.65
N PHE A 77 -32.91 -20.94 -8.38
CA PHE A 77 -33.89 -21.53 -9.31
C PHE A 77 -33.89 -20.86 -10.68
N ASN A 78 -33.74 -19.53 -10.74
CA ASN A 78 -33.69 -18.78 -12.00
C ASN A 78 -32.55 -19.26 -12.91
N SER A 79 -31.33 -19.37 -12.38
CA SER A 79 -30.17 -19.87 -13.11
C SER A 79 -30.33 -21.35 -13.49
N THR A 80 -30.83 -22.16 -12.56
CA THR A 80 -31.03 -23.61 -12.73
C THR A 80 -32.01 -23.93 -13.86
N ILE A 81 -33.15 -23.24 -13.89
CA ILE A 81 -34.17 -23.40 -14.93
C ILE A 81 -33.67 -22.84 -16.27
N LYS A 82 -33.13 -21.61 -16.29
CA LYS A 82 -32.64 -20.98 -17.53
C LYS A 82 -31.56 -21.79 -18.25
N LYS A 83 -30.70 -22.47 -17.49
CA LYS A 83 -29.62 -23.32 -18.03
C LYS A 83 -30.02 -24.80 -18.19
N ASN A 84 -31.27 -25.17 -17.90
CA ASN A 84 -31.74 -26.57 -17.89
C ASN A 84 -30.84 -27.53 -17.10
N LEU A 85 -30.27 -27.09 -15.98
CA LEU A 85 -29.25 -27.86 -15.24
C LEU A 85 -29.80 -29.18 -14.67
N LEU A 86 -31.11 -29.24 -14.39
CA LEU A 86 -31.78 -30.42 -13.86
C LEU A 86 -31.68 -31.63 -14.79
N MET A 87 -31.67 -31.41 -16.12
CA MET A 87 -31.48 -32.51 -17.09
C MET A 87 -30.11 -33.19 -16.96
N ASN A 88 -29.12 -32.47 -16.44
CA ASN A 88 -27.77 -32.97 -16.22
C ASN A 88 -27.52 -33.36 -14.75
N GLY A 89 -28.59 -33.43 -13.93
CA GLY A 89 -28.50 -33.71 -12.50
C GLY A 89 -27.72 -32.63 -11.73
N LYS A 90 -27.77 -31.38 -12.17
CA LYS A 90 -27.11 -30.24 -11.53
C LYS A 90 -28.10 -29.18 -11.08
N VAL A 91 -27.70 -28.40 -10.08
CA VAL A 91 -28.41 -27.22 -9.60
C VAL A 91 -27.41 -26.07 -9.41
N SER A 92 -27.83 -24.86 -9.75
CA SER A 92 -27.05 -23.65 -9.51
C SER A 92 -27.25 -23.24 -8.06
N CYS A 93 -26.19 -23.28 -7.25
CA CYS A 93 -26.25 -23.01 -5.82
C CYS A 93 -25.38 -21.80 -5.45
N GLU A 94 -25.88 -20.96 -4.57
CA GLU A 94 -25.19 -19.83 -3.96
C GLU A 94 -24.89 -20.17 -2.49
N PHE A 95 -23.61 -20.13 -2.11
CA PHE A 95 -23.15 -20.44 -0.77
C PHE A 95 -21.85 -19.71 -0.47
N ASP A 96 -21.56 -19.52 0.82
CA ASP A 96 -20.32 -18.89 1.25
C ASP A 96 -19.22 -19.94 1.43
N GLU A 97 -18.03 -19.67 0.89
CA GLU A 97 -16.80 -20.44 1.17
C GLU A 97 -15.90 -19.62 2.10
N PHE A 98 -15.42 -20.26 3.17
CA PHE A 98 -14.44 -19.67 4.07
C PHE A 98 -13.04 -20.10 3.63
N ASP A 99 -12.40 -19.29 2.81
CA ASP A 99 -11.13 -19.60 2.16
C ASP A 99 -10.16 -18.40 2.17
N GLU A 100 -8.97 -18.62 1.61
CA GLU A 100 -7.90 -17.61 1.53
C GLU A 100 -8.02 -16.74 0.28
N ASP A 101 -9.01 -16.98 -0.60
CA ASP A 101 -9.20 -16.28 -1.87
C ASP A 101 -9.91 -14.94 -1.72
N ASN A 102 -9.35 -14.10 -0.85
CA ASN A 102 -9.80 -12.73 -0.61
C ASN A 102 -8.93 -11.70 -1.35
N ILE A 103 -9.46 -10.48 -1.44
CA ILE A 103 -8.83 -9.39 -2.19
C ILE A 103 -7.44 -9.04 -1.67
N GLN A 104 -7.19 -9.14 -0.36
CA GLN A 104 -5.88 -8.87 0.24
C GLN A 104 -4.83 -9.84 -0.30
N ASN A 105 -5.13 -11.14 -0.27
CA ASN A 105 -4.22 -12.17 -0.76
C ASN A 105 -4.07 -12.12 -2.28
N GLN A 106 -5.14 -11.81 -3.02
CA GLN A 106 -5.09 -11.64 -4.47
C GLN A 106 -4.17 -10.48 -4.88
N ILE A 107 -4.24 -9.34 -4.18
CA ILE A 107 -3.33 -8.19 -4.41
C ILE A 107 -1.88 -8.60 -4.19
N ILE A 108 -1.59 -9.29 -3.09
CA ILE A 108 -0.23 -9.75 -2.77
C ILE A 108 0.28 -10.71 -3.85
N LYS A 109 -0.51 -11.74 -4.21
CA LYS A 109 -0.16 -12.70 -5.27
C LYS A 109 0.10 -12.00 -6.60
N ALA A 110 -0.77 -11.07 -7.01
CA ALA A 110 -0.61 -10.31 -8.24
C ALA A 110 0.62 -9.40 -8.23
N THR A 111 0.96 -8.82 -7.07
CA THR A 111 2.17 -8.00 -6.88
C THR A 111 3.43 -8.85 -7.05
N ILE A 112 3.47 -10.04 -6.43
CA ILE A 112 4.56 -11.02 -6.60
C ILE A 112 4.73 -11.38 -8.09
N SER A 113 3.63 -11.67 -8.78
CA SER A 113 3.62 -11.99 -10.22
C SER A 113 4.23 -10.90 -11.09
N LYS A 114 3.98 -9.62 -10.76
CA LYS A 114 4.56 -8.48 -11.48
C LYS A 114 6.04 -8.30 -11.17
N LEU A 115 6.42 -8.38 -9.90
CA LEU A 115 7.82 -8.27 -9.48
C LEU A 115 8.72 -9.31 -10.14
N ILE A 116 8.31 -10.58 -10.18
CA ILE A 116 9.09 -11.67 -10.81
C ILE A 116 9.38 -11.40 -12.29
N LYS A 117 8.50 -10.65 -12.97
CA LYS A 117 8.62 -10.27 -14.38
C LYS A 117 9.36 -8.95 -14.61
N THR A 118 9.76 -8.26 -13.54
CA THR A 118 10.47 -6.98 -13.63
C THR A 118 11.94 -7.23 -13.97
N ASN A 119 12.52 -6.34 -14.77
CA ASN A 119 13.93 -6.39 -15.15
C ASN A 119 14.83 -6.01 -13.96
N ASN A 120 16.08 -6.48 -13.97
CA ASN A 120 17.09 -6.16 -12.94
C ASN A 120 16.69 -6.51 -11.51
N LEU A 121 15.92 -7.59 -11.34
CA LEU A 121 15.62 -8.18 -10.04
C LEU A 121 16.62 -9.29 -9.74
N ASP A 122 17.24 -9.25 -8.56
CA ASP A 122 18.22 -10.23 -8.11
C ASP A 122 17.64 -11.64 -8.13
N GLN A 123 18.45 -12.60 -8.59
CA GLN A 123 17.98 -13.97 -8.79
C GLN A 123 17.55 -14.63 -7.47
N GLU A 124 18.21 -14.32 -6.36
CA GLU A 124 17.82 -14.82 -5.03
C GLU A 124 16.44 -14.29 -4.62
N ASN A 125 16.24 -12.97 -4.71
CA ASN A 125 14.96 -12.33 -4.43
C ASN A 125 13.84 -12.91 -5.28
N LYS A 126 14.11 -13.09 -6.57
CA LYS A 126 13.18 -13.69 -7.54
C LYS A 126 12.81 -15.13 -7.18
N ASN A 127 13.79 -15.98 -6.88
CA ASN A 127 13.57 -17.37 -6.50
C ASN A 127 12.73 -17.48 -5.21
N ASN A 128 13.02 -16.63 -4.22
CA ASN A 128 12.26 -16.57 -2.98
C ASN A 128 10.80 -16.14 -3.22
N LEU A 129 10.57 -15.15 -4.08
CA LEU A 129 9.23 -14.72 -4.47
C LEU A 129 8.46 -15.82 -5.22
N ILE A 130 9.11 -16.55 -6.13
CA ILE A 130 8.50 -17.70 -6.84
C ILE A 130 8.03 -18.77 -5.84
N ARG A 131 8.90 -19.17 -4.90
CA ARG A 131 8.55 -20.15 -3.85
C ARG A 131 7.36 -19.68 -3.01
N LYS A 132 7.33 -18.40 -2.66
CA LYS A 132 6.23 -17.81 -1.88
C LYS A 132 4.93 -17.73 -2.69
N LYS A 133 5.01 -17.45 -3.99
CA LYS A 133 3.85 -17.47 -4.89
C LYS A 133 3.14 -18.82 -4.88
N ILE A 134 3.88 -19.93 -4.84
CA ILE A 134 3.31 -21.29 -4.78
C ILE A 134 2.43 -21.48 -3.54
N ARG A 135 2.78 -20.84 -2.42
CA ARG A 135 1.97 -20.90 -1.19
C ARG A 135 0.62 -20.19 -1.31
N PHE A 136 0.42 -19.36 -2.34
CA PHE A 136 -0.86 -18.77 -2.69
C PHE A 136 -1.60 -19.61 -3.76
N SER A 137 -1.43 -20.94 -3.76
CA SER A 137 -2.07 -21.83 -4.74
C SER A 137 -3.61 -21.78 -4.68
N GLY A 138 -4.18 -21.65 -3.47
CA GLY A 138 -5.62 -21.50 -3.25
C GLY A 138 -6.19 -20.09 -3.50
N VAL A 139 -5.37 -19.16 -3.98
CA VAL A 139 -5.78 -17.75 -4.20
C VAL A 139 -5.81 -17.46 -5.69
N SER A 140 -6.87 -16.85 -6.18
CA SER A 140 -7.05 -16.50 -7.59
C SER A 140 -6.05 -15.42 -8.02
N GLU A 141 -5.57 -15.51 -9.26
CA GLU A 141 -4.72 -14.46 -9.84
C GLU A 141 -5.61 -13.36 -10.44
N ILE A 142 -5.32 -12.09 -10.14
CA ILE A 142 -6.08 -10.95 -10.65
C ILE A 142 -5.20 -10.01 -11.49
N ARG A 143 -5.80 -9.33 -12.46
CA ARG A 143 -5.16 -8.18 -13.10
C ARG A 143 -5.20 -7.00 -12.13
N LEU A 144 -4.09 -6.74 -11.46
CA LEU A 144 -4.00 -5.68 -10.46
C LEU A 144 -4.28 -4.29 -11.07
N GLN A 145 -5.16 -3.54 -10.41
CA GLN A 145 -5.64 -2.19 -10.76
C GLN A 145 -5.75 -1.35 -9.48
N ARG A 146 -5.71 -0.01 -9.60
CA ARG A 146 -5.83 0.92 -8.46
C ARG A 146 -7.11 0.68 -7.62
N SER A 147 -8.22 0.38 -8.27
CA SER A 147 -9.53 0.10 -7.64
C SER A 147 -9.52 -1.10 -6.68
N HIS A 148 -8.58 -2.03 -6.83
CA HIS A 148 -8.48 -3.16 -5.91
C HIS A 148 -8.03 -2.71 -4.51
N PHE A 149 -7.11 -1.75 -4.43
CA PHE A 149 -6.60 -1.24 -3.15
C PHE A 149 -7.66 -0.46 -2.37
N SER A 150 -8.59 0.22 -3.04
CA SER A 150 -9.69 0.94 -2.37
C SER A 150 -10.82 0.03 -1.88
N ARG A 151 -10.95 -1.17 -2.46
CA ARG A 151 -11.94 -2.18 -2.04
C ARG A 151 -11.53 -2.95 -0.78
N VAL A 152 -10.25 -2.86 -0.39
CA VAL A 152 -9.75 -3.55 0.79
C VAL A 152 -10.40 -2.94 2.03
N ARG A 153 -11.05 -3.80 2.83
CA ARG A 153 -11.47 -3.47 4.19
C ARG A 153 -10.54 -4.17 5.16
N LEU A 154 -9.89 -3.41 6.03
CA LEU A 154 -9.01 -3.95 7.06
C LEU A 154 -9.57 -3.62 8.43
N ASN A 155 -9.56 -4.62 9.30
CA ASN A 155 -9.86 -4.45 10.71
C ASN A 155 -8.53 -4.27 11.47
N SER A 156 -8.59 -3.74 12.69
CA SER A 156 -7.41 -3.52 13.55
C SER A 156 -6.54 -4.77 13.73
N ASN A 157 -7.14 -5.96 13.74
CA ASN A 157 -6.45 -7.25 13.83
C ASN A 157 -5.55 -7.58 12.63
N ASN A 158 -5.75 -6.89 11.50
CA ASN A 158 -5.02 -7.09 10.25
C ASN A 158 -4.03 -5.93 9.96
N SER A 159 -3.53 -5.27 11.01
CA SER A 159 -2.59 -4.14 10.89
C SER A 159 -1.33 -4.46 10.07
N PHE A 160 -0.85 -5.70 10.14
CA PHE A 160 0.31 -6.15 9.36
C PHE A 160 -0.04 -6.38 7.88
N TYR A 161 -1.28 -6.79 7.57
CA TYR A 161 -1.77 -6.83 6.20
C TYR A 161 -1.87 -5.43 5.62
N ASP A 162 -2.31 -4.42 6.40
CA ASP A 162 -2.30 -3.02 5.97
C ASP A 162 -0.90 -2.58 5.53
N PHE A 163 0.10 -2.86 6.35
CA PHE A 163 1.50 -2.60 6.02
C PHE A 163 1.91 -3.28 4.70
N LEU A 164 1.67 -4.58 4.55
CA LEU A 164 2.03 -5.32 3.33
C LEU A 164 1.30 -4.79 2.09
N LEU A 165 0.04 -4.41 2.22
CA LEU A 165 -0.76 -3.89 1.12
C LEU A 165 -0.31 -2.47 0.71
N ARG A 166 0.15 -1.64 1.65
CA ARG A 166 0.80 -0.36 1.34
C ARG A 166 2.09 -0.55 0.55
N ILE A 167 2.92 -1.53 0.94
CA ILE A 167 4.10 -1.92 0.17
C ILE A 167 3.71 -2.42 -1.22
N CYS A 168 2.69 -3.29 -1.34
CA CYS A 168 2.20 -3.75 -2.63
C CYS A 168 1.66 -2.60 -3.50
N LYS A 169 1.03 -1.60 -2.89
CA LYS A 169 0.56 -0.39 -3.59
C LYS A 169 1.72 0.43 -4.11
N LEU A 170 2.74 0.68 -3.29
CA LEU A 170 3.95 1.38 -3.71
C LEU A 170 4.62 0.67 -4.88
N ILE A 171 4.80 -0.65 -4.79
CA ILE A 171 5.33 -1.47 -5.89
C ILE A 171 4.48 -1.35 -7.14
N PHE A 172 3.16 -1.44 -7.00
CA PHE A 172 2.24 -1.33 -8.13
C PHE A 172 2.33 0.03 -8.84
N GLU A 173 2.51 1.12 -8.08
CA GLU A 173 2.64 2.48 -8.62
C GLU A 173 4.00 2.73 -9.27
N SER A 174 5.04 2.00 -8.87
CA SER A 174 6.40 2.12 -9.41
C SER A 174 6.70 1.19 -10.59
N ILE A 175 5.86 0.18 -10.85
CA ILE A 175 6.02 -0.75 -11.97
C ILE A 175 5.35 -0.20 -13.24
N ILE A 176 6.14 -0.02 -14.29
CA ILE A 176 5.66 0.41 -15.62
C ILE A 176 5.93 -0.68 -16.68
N PRO A 177 5.11 -0.78 -17.75
CA PRO A 177 5.41 -1.68 -18.87
C PRO A 177 6.76 -1.35 -19.48
N SER A 178 7.53 -2.38 -19.87
CA SER A 178 8.74 -2.19 -20.67
C SER A 178 8.46 -2.30 -22.16
N GLU A 179 9.46 -1.99 -22.99
CA GLU A 179 9.42 -2.22 -24.44
C GLU A 179 9.25 -3.70 -24.80
N GLU A 180 9.75 -4.62 -23.97
CA GLU A 180 9.53 -6.06 -24.13
C GLU A 180 8.10 -6.46 -23.66
N PRO A 181 7.31 -7.15 -24.51
CA PRO A 181 5.98 -7.63 -24.13
C PRO A 181 6.01 -8.54 -22.90
N GLY A 182 5.20 -8.19 -21.89
CA GLY A 182 5.06 -9.00 -20.67
C GLY A 182 6.18 -8.80 -19.64
N ARG A 183 7.15 -7.92 -19.90
CA ARG A 183 8.17 -7.46 -18.96
C ARG A 183 7.81 -6.08 -18.41
N PHE A 184 8.43 -5.75 -17.28
CA PHE A 184 8.20 -4.47 -16.61
C PHE A 184 9.52 -3.81 -16.21
N LYS A 185 9.52 -2.48 -16.18
CA LYS A 185 10.60 -1.66 -15.62
C LYS A 185 10.11 -1.09 -14.28
N PHE A 186 11.04 -0.94 -13.34
CA PHE A 186 10.76 -0.30 -12.07
C PHE A 186 11.22 1.17 -12.19
N LYS A 187 10.29 2.10 -12.13
CA LYS A 187 10.60 3.53 -12.06
C LYS A 187 10.89 3.86 -10.60
N GLU A 188 11.87 4.73 -10.33
CA GLU A 188 12.03 5.29 -8.98
C GLU A 188 10.70 5.87 -8.51
N PRO A 189 10.30 5.67 -7.23
CA PRO A 189 8.99 6.12 -6.81
C PRO A 189 8.96 7.66 -6.85
N LEU A 190 10.13 8.29 -6.70
CA LEU A 190 10.40 9.72 -6.71
C LEU A 190 10.28 10.38 -8.08
N ASN A 191 10.12 9.62 -9.16
CA ASN A 191 9.66 10.19 -10.42
C ASN A 191 8.11 10.26 -10.40
N PHE A 192 7.59 10.81 -9.30
CA PHE A 192 6.23 11.30 -9.14
C PHE A 192 6.08 12.47 -10.11
N GLU A 193 5.06 12.44 -10.95
CA GLU A 193 4.88 13.41 -12.04
C GLU A 193 4.61 14.87 -11.57
N THR A 194 4.62 15.16 -10.26
CA THR A 194 4.56 16.51 -9.67
C THR A 194 5.36 16.62 -8.36
N ASP A 195 6.01 17.77 -8.13
CA ASP A 195 6.72 18.12 -6.89
C ASP A 195 5.89 17.94 -5.61
N GLU A 196 4.57 18.04 -5.75
CA GLU A 196 3.60 18.00 -4.66
C GLU A 196 3.63 16.68 -3.86
N LYS A 197 3.70 15.51 -4.51
CA LYS A 197 3.68 14.22 -3.78
C LYS A 197 4.93 14.01 -2.93
N ARG A 198 6.08 14.49 -3.41
CA ARG A 198 7.34 14.45 -2.66
C ARG A 198 7.27 15.36 -1.45
N ARG A 199 6.75 16.58 -1.65
CA ARG A 199 6.52 17.55 -0.58
C ARG A 199 5.61 16.95 0.50
N LEU A 200 4.45 16.43 0.11
CA LEU A 200 3.49 15.82 1.04
C LEU A 200 4.08 14.63 1.81
N LEU A 201 4.82 13.74 1.14
CA LEU A 201 5.49 12.63 1.81
C LEU A 201 6.51 13.12 2.84
N PHE A 202 7.31 14.12 2.49
CA PHE A 202 8.31 14.68 3.40
C PHE A 202 7.67 15.39 4.58
N GLU A 203 6.64 16.19 4.32
CA GLU A 203 5.84 16.87 5.33
C GLU A 203 5.21 15.88 6.33
N ASP A 204 4.56 14.83 5.81
CA ASP A 204 3.98 13.75 6.62
C ASP A 204 5.04 12.97 7.39
N PHE A 205 6.18 12.66 6.75
CA PHE A 205 7.31 12.00 7.40
C PHE A 205 7.81 12.80 8.59
N VAL A 206 8.18 14.07 8.40
CA VAL A 206 8.78 14.88 9.47
C VAL A 206 7.76 15.07 10.61
N ARG A 207 6.48 15.25 10.28
CA ARG A 207 5.42 15.41 11.28
C ARG A 207 5.24 14.14 12.12
N GLU A 208 5.17 12.98 11.49
CA GLU A 208 5.00 11.71 12.21
C GLU A 208 6.29 11.30 12.94
N PHE A 209 7.47 11.62 12.40
CA PHE A 209 8.75 11.46 13.08
C PHE A 209 8.76 12.22 14.42
N TYR A 210 8.43 13.52 14.43
CA TYR A 210 8.35 14.27 15.69
C TYR A 210 7.24 13.76 16.61
N LYS A 211 6.14 13.22 16.11
CA LYS A 211 5.12 12.61 17.00
C LYS A 211 5.62 11.37 17.72
N ILE A 212 6.54 10.63 17.13
CA ILE A 212 6.99 9.32 17.61
C ILE A 212 8.26 9.44 18.44
N GLU A 213 9.24 10.23 17.98
CA GLU A 213 10.61 10.21 18.50
C GLU A 213 10.90 11.23 19.61
N GLN A 214 9.96 12.14 19.88
CA GLN A 214 10.09 13.07 21.02
C GLN A 214 8.81 13.10 21.87
N ASP A 215 8.96 13.52 23.12
CA ASP A 215 7.93 13.51 24.16
C ASP A 215 7.69 14.88 24.83
N GLU A 216 8.49 15.90 24.50
CA GLU A 216 8.42 17.24 25.11
C GLU A 216 7.28 18.12 24.55
N PHE A 217 6.99 17.97 23.26
CA PHE A 217 6.05 18.82 22.53
C PHE A 217 4.87 18.02 21.99
N ARG A 218 3.68 18.63 22.06
CA ARG A 218 2.53 18.18 21.28
C ARG A 218 2.72 18.62 19.83
N VAL A 219 2.62 17.66 18.90
CA VAL A 219 2.83 17.87 17.46
C VAL A 219 1.50 17.85 16.69
N ASN A 220 1.22 18.92 15.95
CA ASN A 220 -0.04 19.10 15.21
C ASN A 220 0.22 19.83 13.89
N SER A 221 -0.72 19.77 12.94
CA SER A 221 -0.87 20.83 11.93
C SER A 221 -2.01 21.74 12.39
N LYS A 222 -1.83 23.06 12.32
CA LYS A 222 -2.84 24.05 12.74
C LYS A 222 -3.20 24.97 11.59
N ARG A 223 -4.50 25.21 11.43
CA ARG A 223 -5.01 26.35 10.67
C ARG A 223 -4.88 27.60 11.54
N LEU A 224 -4.25 28.62 10.99
CA LEU A 224 -4.09 29.93 11.61
C LEU A 224 -5.01 30.92 10.90
N ASN A 225 -5.48 31.92 11.63
CA ASN A 225 -6.21 33.02 11.03
C ASN A 225 -5.21 34.07 10.56
N TRP A 226 -5.47 34.65 9.40
CA TRP A 226 -4.70 35.81 8.95
C TRP A 226 -4.99 37.00 9.86
N GLY A 227 -3.94 37.72 10.25
CA GLY A 227 -4.04 38.95 11.05
C GLY A 227 -4.31 40.19 10.20
N PHE A 228 -5.18 40.09 9.18
CA PHE A 228 -5.54 41.26 8.38
C PHE A 228 -6.55 42.14 9.14
N GLU A 229 -6.34 43.44 9.16
CA GLU A 229 -7.24 44.39 9.85
C GLU A 229 -8.56 44.63 9.10
N ALA A 230 -8.59 44.39 7.78
CA ALA A 230 -9.80 44.44 6.97
C ALA A 230 -9.71 43.47 5.80
N ILE A 231 -10.44 42.36 5.89
CA ILE A 231 -10.82 41.58 4.72
C ILE A 231 -12.14 42.20 4.28
N THR A 232 -12.17 42.94 3.16
CA THR A 232 -13.45 43.30 2.54
C THR A 232 -14.14 42.00 2.12
N ASP A 233 -15.47 41.90 2.23
CA ASP A 233 -16.21 40.65 2.01
C ASP A 233 -15.85 39.97 0.66
N ASP A 234 -15.55 40.76 -0.37
CA ASP A 234 -15.14 40.29 -1.71
C ASP A 234 -13.70 39.74 -1.79
N SER A 235 -12.84 40.04 -0.81
CA SER A 235 -11.42 39.64 -0.80
C SER A 235 -11.16 38.35 -0.03
N ALA A 236 -12.10 37.91 0.82
CA ALA A 236 -11.97 36.72 1.67
C ALA A 236 -11.76 35.44 0.85
N GLU A 237 -12.41 35.33 -0.31
CA GLU A 237 -12.35 34.13 -1.17
C GLU A 237 -11.00 33.94 -1.87
N PHE A 238 -10.19 35.00 -1.97
CA PHE A 238 -8.88 34.96 -2.63
C PHE A 238 -7.71 34.75 -1.67
N VAL A 239 -7.97 34.81 -0.36
CA VAL A 239 -6.93 34.62 0.65
C VAL A 239 -6.69 33.12 0.84
N PRO A 240 -5.45 32.61 0.65
CA PRO A 240 -5.16 31.20 0.83
C PRO A 240 -5.33 30.79 2.29
N GLU A 241 -5.69 29.55 2.56
CA GLU A 241 -5.75 29.07 3.93
C GLU A 241 -4.34 29.03 4.55
N MET A 242 -4.15 29.66 5.72
CA MET A 242 -2.88 29.59 6.45
C MET A 242 -2.83 28.30 7.27
N ILE A 243 -2.29 27.23 6.68
CA ILE A 243 -2.10 25.95 7.35
C ILE A 243 -0.61 25.70 7.54
N THR A 244 -0.18 25.46 8.78
CA THR A 244 1.21 25.09 9.06
C THR A 244 1.44 23.63 8.71
N ASP A 245 2.58 23.30 8.09
CA ASP A 245 3.03 21.92 7.92
C ASP A 245 3.07 21.19 9.28
N MET A 246 3.76 21.78 10.27
CA MET A 246 3.64 21.34 11.66
C MET A 246 3.89 22.46 12.68
N THR A 247 3.31 22.25 13.85
CA THR A 247 3.51 23.05 15.04
C THR A 247 3.87 22.11 16.18
N LEU A 248 4.97 22.40 16.86
CA LEU A 248 5.35 21.78 18.13
C LEU A 248 4.97 22.77 19.24
N SER A 249 4.23 22.31 20.25
CA SER A 249 3.81 23.20 21.34
C SER A 249 3.78 22.50 22.69
N ASN A 250 4.20 23.23 23.72
CA ASN A 250 4.00 22.93 25.13
C ASN A 250 3.57 24.22 25.86
N ASP A 251 3.53 24.21 27.19
CA ASP A 251 3.06 25.35 28.00
C ASP A 251 3.97 26.59 27.91
N HIS A 252 5.21 26.43 27.46
CA HIS A 252 6.21 27.49 27.46
C HIS A 252 6.57 27.99 26.06
N ARG A 253 6.42 27.15 25.03
CA ARG A 253 6.95 27.43 23.70
C ARG A 253 6.04 26.87 22.61
N LYS A 254 5.93 27.63 21.53
CA LYS A 254 5.33 27.21 20.26
C LYS A 254 6.37 27.38 19.15
N ILE A 255 6.63 26.31 18.41
CA ILE A 255 7.55 26.27 17.27
C ILE A 255 6.73 25.93 16.03
N ILE A 256 6.80 26.77 15.00
CA ILE A 256 6.19 26.52 13.70
C ILE A 256 7.32 26.05 12.78
N ILE A 257 7.11 24.90 12.14
CA ILE A 257 8.08 24.31 11.22
C ILE A 257 7.39 24.17 9.85
N ASP A 258 8.06 24.69 8.83
CA ASP A 258 7.70 24.55 7.42
C ASP A 258 8.69 23.60 6.77
N THR A 259 8.19 22.65 5.98
CA THR A 259 9.01 21.65 5.31
C THR A 259 9.04 21.91 3.81
N LYS A 260 10.23 21.77 3.22
CA LYS A 260 10.43 21.88 1.79
C LYS A 260 11.25 20.70 1.31
N PHE A 261 10.88 20.20 0.14
CA PHE A 261 11.61 19.15 -0.56
C PHE A 261 12.12 19.72 -1.88
N THR A 262 13.18 20.51 -1.79
CA THR A 262 13.82 21.23 -2.90
C THR A 262 15.32 20.98 -2.87
N GLU A 263 16.02 21.28 -3.97
CA GLU A 263 17.48 21.32 -3.92
C GLU A 263 17.91 22.35 -2.86
N ALA A 264 18.90 21.99 -2.04
CA ALA A 264 19.47 22.91 -1.08
C ALA A 264 20.18 24.02 -1.85
N LEU A 265 19.84 25.28 -1.52
CA LEU A 265 20.48 26.48 -2.05
C LEU A 265 21.95 26.57 -1.64
#